data_AF-K0R147-F1
#
_entry.id   AF-K0R147-F1
#
_cell.length_a   1.000
_cell.length_b   1.000
_cell.length_c   1.000
_cell.angle_alpha   90.00
_cell.angle_beta   90.00
_cell.angle_gamma   90.00
#
_symmetry.space_group_name_H-M   'P 1'
#
loop_
_entity.id
_entity.type
_entity.pdbx_description
1 polymer ?
#
loop_
_entity_poly.entity_id
_entity_poly.type
_entity_poly.pdbx_seq_one_letter_code
_entity_poly.pdbx_strand_id
1 'polypeptide(L)'
;MIQKRVSKGDAEAINHLAGQYFKGYLGLTKDIPRAIELWIEAAELGSVEAHYNLGFIYSVEEDKPRGIRHWQEAAMKGHVFSRHMLGNSEFNEGNCKLAVQHWMISAKLGCEHSLDNIKKMFIDGEATKAHYAEALRGYGDAVEETTSHQREKAKRLCV
;
A
#
# COMPACT_ATOMS: atom_id res chain seq x y z
N MET A 1 19.96 -0.52 -17.27
CA MET A 1 18.66 -0.22 -17.94
C MET A 1 17.82 0.80 -17.16
N ILE A 2 17.88 0.83 -15.82
CA ILE A 2 17.07 1.75 -14.99
C ILE A 2 17.40 3.24 -15.20
N GLN A 3 18.68 3.61 -15.35
CA GLN A 3 19.09 5.01 -15.55
C GLN A 3 18.46 5.66 -16.79
N LYS A 4 18.26 4.87 -17.86
CA LYS A 4 17.60 5.34 -19.10
C LYS A 4 16.10 5.57 -18.92
N ARG A 5 15.46 4.84 -17.99
CA ARG A 5 14.05 5.03 -17.63
C ARG A 5 13.90 6.25 -16.72
N VAL A 6 14.78 6.38 -15.72
CA VAL A 6 14.87 7.56 -14.86
C VAL A 6 15.07 8.83 -15.70
N SER A 7 16.03 8.84 -16.64
CA SER A 7 16.26 9.99 -17.52
C SER A 7 15.09 10.34 -18.44
N LYS A 8 14.09 9.46 -18.55
CA LYS A 8 12.89 9.66 -19.35
C LYS A 8 11.66 10.00 -18.50
N GLY A 9 11.81 10.21 -17.20
CA GLY A 9 10.69 10.53 -16.29
C GLY A 9 9.77 9.34 -16.00
N ASP A 10 10.29 8.12 -16.05
CA ASP A 10 9.51 6.93 -15.68
C ASP A 10 9.32 6.89 -14.15
N ALA A 11 8.10 7.18 -13.70
CA ALA A 11 7.75 7.31 -12.29
C ALA A 11 8.14 6.08 -11.45
N GLU A 12 7.95 4.87 -11.97
CA GLU A 12 8.30 3.63 -11.25
C GLU A 12 9.81 3.37 -11.21
N ALA A 13 10.54 3.78 -12.25
CA ALA A 13 11.99 3.71 -12.22
C ALA A 13 12.59 4.71 -11.22
N ILE A 14 12.00 5.92 -11.11
CA ILE A 14 12.40 6.94 -10.14
C ILE A 14 12.07 6.47 -8.71
N ASN A 15 10.86 5.96 -8.48
CA ASN A 15 10.48 5.34 -7.20
C ASN A 15 11.44 4.20 -6.80
N HIS A 16 11.81 3.35 -7.75
CA HIS A 16 12.76 2.28 -7.47
C HIS A 16 14.15 2.83 -7.11
N LEU A 17 14.64 3.85 -7.81
CA LEU A 17 15.91 4.51 -7.49
C LEU A 17 15.89 5.15 -6.10
N ALA A 18 14.80 5.83 -5.74
CA ALA A 18 14.58 6.36 -4.40
C ALA A 18 14.72 5.28 -3.33
N GLY A 19 14.09 4.11 -3.56
CA GLY A 19 14.22 2.95 -2.68
C GLY A 19 15.66 2.42 -2.55
N GLN A 20 16.48 2.56 -3.59
CA GLN A 20 17.91 2.18 -3.51
C GLN A 20 18.71 3.16 -2.66
N TYR A 21 18.48 4.47 -2.81
CA TYR A 21 19.09 5.49 -1.93
C TYR A 21 18.64 5.34 -0.47
N PHE A 22 17.38 5.01 -0.23
CA PHE A 22 16.87 4.78 1.12
C PHE A 22 17.54 3.59 1.82
N LYS A 23 17.85 2.53 1.07
CA LYS A 23 18.47 1.30 1.61
C LYS A 23 20.00 1.30 1.58
N GLY A 24 20.61 2.16 0.76
CA GLY A 24 22.06 2.13 0.50
C GLY A 24 22.49 0.86 -0.25
N TYR A 25 21.70 0.45 -1.25
CA TYR A 25 21.94 -0.78 -2.02
C TYR A 25 22.63 -0.49 -3.35
N LEU A 26 23.11 -1.55 -4.02
CA LEU A 26 23.77 -1.49 -5.33
C LEU A 26 25.00 -0.57 -5.37
N GLY A 27 25.71 -0.45 -4.25
CA GLY A 27 26.90 0.41 -4.12
C GLY A 27 26.58 1.89 -3.88
N LEU A 28 25.31 2.24 -3.64
CA LEU A 28 24.92 3.57 -3.20
C LEU A 28 25.07 3.73 -1.69
N THR A 29 25.56 4.87 -1.24
CA THR A 29 25.47 5.26 0.16
C THR A 29 24.02 5.57 0.51
N LYS A 30 23.59 5.19 1.72
CA LYS A 30 22.26 5.53 2.24
C LYS A 30 22.10 7.06 2.29
N ASP A 31 21.08 7.57 1.62
CA ASP A 31 20.76 9.00 1.56
C ASP A 31 19.22 9.17 1.60
N ILE A 32 18.70 9.44 2.80
CA ILE A 32 17.25 9.57 3.03
C ILE A 32 16.70 10.86 2.40
N PRO A 33 17.32 12.05 2.57
CA PRO A 33 16.86 13.26 1.88
C PRO A 33 16.76 13.07 0.37
N ARG A 34 17.76 12.44 -0.25
CA ARG A 34 17.73 12.16 -1.69
C ARG A 34 16.62 11.19 -2.08
N ALA A 35 16.37 10.17 -1.26
CA ALA A 35 15.25 9.25 -1.49
C ALA A 35 13.90 9.96 -1.43
N ILE A 36 13.71 10.88 -0.47
CA ILE A 36 12.48 11.68 -0.33
C ILE A 36 12.27 12.56 -1.57
N GLU A 37 13.30 13.28 -2.03
CA GLU A 37 13.22 14.09 -3.27
C GLU A 37 12.75 13.27 -4.47
N LEU A 38 13.36 12.10 -4.68
CA LEU A 38 13.02 11.23 -5.80
C LEU A 38 11.62 10.63 -5.64
N TRP A 39 11.19 10.30 -4.43
CA TRP A 39 9.80 9.85 -4.21
C TRP A 39 8.78 10.96 -4.44
N ILE A 40 9.10 12.22 -4.10
CA ILE A 40 8.22 13.36 -4.44
C ILE A 40 8.09 13.47 -5.96
N GLU A 41 9.20 13.45 -6.69
CA GLU A 41 9.20 13.49 -8.17
C GLU A 41 8.40 12.32 -8.75
N ALA A 42 8.62 11.09 -8.26
CA ALA A 42 7.90 9.91 -8.72
C ALA A 42 6.39 10.01 -8.44
N ALA A 43 6.00 10.54 -7.29
CA ALA A 43 4.60 10.73 -6.91
C ALA A 43 3.92 11.77 -7.82
N GLU A 44 4.58 12.89 -8.11
CA GLU A 44 4.11 13.92 -9.06
C GLU A 44 3.93 13.35 -10.48
N LEU A 45 4.80 12.43 -10.88
CA LEU A 45 4.70 11.70 -12.15
C LEU A 45 3.68 10.54 -12.11
N GLY A 46 3.01 10.35 -10.98
CA GLY A 46 1.86 9.44 -10.83
C GLY A 46 2.17 8.09 -10.19
N SER A 47 3.39 7.84 -9.70
CA SER A 47 3.72 6.59 -9.01
C SER A 47 2.92 6.45 -7.71
N VAL A 48 2.08 5.42 -7.67
CA VAL A 48 1.25 5.09 -6.50
C VAL A 48 2.10 4.59 -5.34
N GLU A 49 3.13 3.80 -5.66
CA GLU A 49 4.10 3.28 -4.68
C GLU A 49 4.94 4.39 -4.05
N ALA A 50 5.28 5.44 -4.82
CA ALA A 50 5.98 6.59 -4.27
C ALA A 50 5.13 7.32 -3.21
N HIS A 51 3.83 7.53 -3.45
CA HIS A 51 2.92 8.05 -2.42
C HIS A 51 2.87 7.13 -1.19
N TYR A 52 2.86 5.80 -1.35
CA TYR A 52 2.93 4.88 -0.21
C TYR A 52 4.21 5.06 0.62
N ASN A 53 5.36 5.13 -0.05
CA ASN A 53 6.67 5.31 0.61
C ASN A 53 6.77 6.66 1.31
N LEU A 54 6.33 7.76 0.69
CA LEU A 54 6.26 9.07 1.33
C LEU A 54 5.33 9.06 2.55
N GLY A 55 4.19 8.40 2.43
CA GLY A 55 3.25 8.22 3.54
C GLY A 55 3.92 7.55 4.74
N PHE A 56 4.68 6.48 4.49
CA PHE A 56 5.43 5.77 5.52
C PHE A 56 6.47 6.68 6.18
N ILE A 57 7.32 7.34 5.39
CA ILE A 57 8.40 8.19 5.92
C ILE A 57 7.85 9.34 6.76
N TYR A 58 6.90 10.12 6.23
CA TYR A 58 6.36 11.27 6.96
C TYR A 58 5.59 10.86 8.22
N SER A 59 4.91 9.70 8.20
CA SER A 59 4.19 9.18 9.38
C SER A 59 5.12 8.79 10.53
N VAL A 60 6.37 8.40 10.22
CA VAL A 60 7.35 7.95 11.21
C VAL A 60 8.21 9.10 11.70
N GLU A 61 8.65 9.99 10.82
CA GLU A 61 9.74 10.92 11.14
C GLU A 61 9.29 12.27 11.71
N GLU A 62 8.14 12.85 11.32
CA GLU A 62 7.85 14.24 11.74
C GLU A 62 6.41 14.74 11.51
N ASP A 63 5.72 14.30 10.44
CA ASP A 63 4.47 14.91 9.97
C ASP A 63 3.43 13.84 9.60
N LYS A 64 2.80 13.27 10.63
CA LYS A 64 1.71 12.29 10.47
C LYS A 64 0.60 12.76 9.54
N PRO A 65 0.07 14.00 9.65
CA PRO A 65 -0.95 14.49 8.72
C PRO A 65 -0.49 14.46 7.25
N ARG A 66 0.74 14.87 6.96
CA ARG A 66 1.30 14.78 5.60
C ARG A 66 1.45 13.34 5.13
N GLY A 67 1.90 12.44 6.01
CA GLY A 67 1.98 11.01 5.71
C GLY A 67 0.61 10.41 5.35
N ILE A 68 -0.41 10.74 6.16
CA ILE A 68 -1.80 10.31 5.93
C ILE A 68 -2.31 10.80 4.58
N ARG A 69 -2.02 12.05 4.18
CA ARG A 69 -2.43 12.58 2.86
C ARG A 69 -1.86 11.77 1.70
N HIS A 70 -0.57 11.41 1.75
CA HIS A 70 0.02 10.57 0.72
C HIS A 70 -0.59 9.15 0.71
N TRP A 71 -0.86 8.56 1.88
CA TRP A 71 -1.58 7.28 1.93
C TRP A 71 -3.01 7.39 1.40
N GLN A 72 -3.73 8.48 1.64
CA GLN A 72 -5.06 8.72 1.07
C GLN A 72 -5.01 8.75 -0.46
N GLU A 73 -4.08 9.49 -1.05
CA GLU A 73 -3.89 9.56 -2.50
C GLU A 73 -3.59 8.19 -3.12
N ALA A 74 -2.65 7.45 -2.53
CA ALA A 74 -2.34 6.09 -2.97
C ALA A 74 -3.53 5.15 -2.82
N ALA A 75 -4.22 5.20 -1.68
CA ALA A 75 -5.36 4.34 -1.40
C ALA A 75 -6.52 4.62 -2.37
N MET A 76 -6.80 5.89 -2.71
CA MET A 76 -7.80 6.29 -3.72
C MET A 76 -7.49 5.70 -5.10
N LYS A 77 -6.21 5.50 -5.44
CA LYS A 77 -5.76 4.82 -6.66
C LYS A 77 -5.72 3.29 -6.54
N GLY A 78 -6.27 2.73 -5.46
CA GLY A 78 -6.38 1.28 -5.24
C GLY A 78 -5.18 0.66 -4.51
N HIS A 79 -4.25 1.46 -3.96
CA HIS A 79 -3.10 0.91 -3.24
C HIS A 79 -3.52 0.20 -1.95
N VAL A 80 -3.31 -1.11 -1.93
CA VAL A 80 -3.78 -2.00 -0.87
C VAL A 80 -3.10 -1.68 0.46
N PHE A 81 -1.78 -1.57 0.48
CA PHE A 81 -1.04 -1.30 1.72
C PHE A 81 -1.28 0.11 2.25
N SER A 82 -1.48 1.12 1.39
CA SER A 82 -1.84 2.46 1.89
C SER A 82 -3.20 2.46 2.56
N ARG A 83 -4.18 1.72 2.01
CA ARG A 83 -5.49 1.54 2.64
C ARG A 83 -5.37 0.83 3.99
N HIS A 84 -4.51 -0.19 4.08
CA HIS A 84 -4.20 -0.86 5.35
C HIS A 84 -3.58 0.10 6.37
N MET A 85 -2.61 0.93 5.97
CA MET A 85 -1.95 1.88 6.85
C MET A 85 -2.89 2.97 7.36
N LEU A 86 -3.84 3.44 6.54
CA LEU A 86 -4.92 4.32 7.01
C LEU A 86 -5.74 3.65 8.13
N GLY A 87 -6.08 2.38 7.97
CA GLY A 87 -6.77 1.63 9.03
C GLY A 87 -5.95 1.54 10.32
N ASN A 88 -4.63 1.34 10.21
CA ASN A 88 -3.74 1.35 11.38
C ASN A 88 -3.67 2.72 12.03
N SER A 89 -3.64 3.80 11.25
CA SER A 89 -3.64 5.18 11.76
C SER A 89 -4.92 5.47 12.54
N GLU A 90 -6.07 5.14 11.98
CA GLU A 90 -7.38 5.35 12.61
C GLU A 90 -7.53 4.51 13.89
N PHE A 91 -7.03 3.28 13.89
CA PHE A 91 -7.02 2.43 15.07
C PHE A 91 -6.18 3.05 16.20
N ASN A 92 -4.98 3.56 15.85
CA ASN A 92 -4.10 4.22 16.81
C ASN A 92 -4.70 5.51 17.39
N GLU A 93 -5.59 6.18 16.65
CA GLU A 93 -6.35 7.34 17.12
C GLU A 93 -7.62 6.96 17.92
N GLY A 94 -7.92 5.66 18.05
CA GLY A 94 -9.11 5.15 18.74
C GLY A 94 -10.38 5.13 17.87
N ASN A 95 -10.27 5.42 16.58
CA ASN A 95 -11.37 5.43 15.62
C ASN A 95 -11.64 4.01 15.08
N CYS A 96 -11.93 3.06 15.97
CA CYS A 96 -12.03 1.63 15.67
C CYS A 96 -13.02 1.30 14.54
N LYS A 97 -14.15 2.02 14.46
CA LYS A 97 -15.12 1.85 13.37
C LYS A 97 -14.54 2.22 12.00
N LEU A 98 -13.81 3.32 11.92
CA LEU A 98 -13.20 3.79 10.68
C LEU A 98 -11.99 2.92 10.30
N ALA A 99 -11.22 2.46 11.28
CA ALA A 99 -10.17 1.47 11.09
C ALA A 99 -10.69 0.19 10.43
N VAL A 100 -11.78 -0.38 10.96
CA VAL A 100 -12.43 -1.56 10.37
C VAL A 100 -12.90 -1.29 8.94
N GLN A 101 -13.46 -0.12 8.64
CA GLN A 101 -13.86 0.22 7.27
C GLN A 101 -12.67 0.25 6.30
N HIS A 102 -11.55 0.87 6.70
CA HIS A 102 -10.33 0.88 5.90
C HIS A 102 -9.78 -0.54 5.68
N TRP A 103 -9.71 -1.34 6.74
CA TRP A 103 -9.26 -2.72 6.63
C TRP A 103 -10.22 -3.58 5.80
N MET A 104 -11.53 -3.35 5.83
CA MET A 104 -12.49 -4.09 5.01
C MET A 104 -12.25 -3.84 3.52
N ILE A 105 -12.01 -2.58 3.14
CA ILE A 105 -11.67 -2.23 1.75
C ILE A 105 -10.34 -2.89 1.36
N SER A 106 -9.34 -2.81 2.22
CA SER A 106 -8.02 -3.41 1.99
C SER A 106 -8.09 -4.95 1.86
N ALA A 107 -8.87 -5.61 2.72
CA ALA A 107 -9.09 -7.06 2.67
C ALA A 107 -9.81 -7.49 1.38
N LYS A 108 -10.82 -6.72 0.93
CA LYS A 108 -11.47 -6.90 -0.38
C LYS A 108 -10.53 -6.72 -1.58
N LEU A 109 -9.39 -6.06 -1.38
CA LEU A 109 -8.33 -5.95 -2.39
C LEU A 109 -7.22 -7.01 -2.20
N GLY A 110 -7.43 -8.00 -1.34
CA GLY A 110 -6.49 -9.11 -1.13
C GLY A 110 -5.46 -8.90 0.00
N CYS A 111 -5.67 -7.98 0.94
CA CYS A 111 -4.77 -7.80 2.08
C CYS A 111 -5.09 -8.76 3.24
N GLU A 112 -4.25 -9.77 3.46
CA GLU A 112 -4.38 -10.69 4.59
C GLU A 112 -4.18 -9.99 5.95
N HIS A 113 -3.23 -9.05 6.05
CA HIS A 113 -2.99 -8.32 7.30
C HIS A 113 -4.20 -7.50 7.75
N SER A 114 -4.96 -6.94 6.81
CA SER A 114 -6.21 -6.25 7.14
C SER A 114 -7.29 -7.22 7.61
N LEU A 115 -7.38 -8.41 7.01
CA LEU A 115 -8.29 -9.46 7.46
C LEU A 115 -7.95 -9.92 8.90
N ASP A 116 -6.67 -10.11 9.19
CA ASP A 116 -6.19 -10.46 10.54
C ASP A 116 -6.52 -9.38 11.57
N ASN A 117 -6.36 -8.10 11.21
CA ASN A 117 -6.74 -7.00 12.09
C ASN A 117 -8.25 -6.99 12.36
N ILE A 118 -9.10 -7.19 11.36
CA ILE A 118 -10.56 -7.30 11.57
C ILE A 118 -10.90 -8.51 12.45
N LYS A 119 -10.19 -9.64 12.29
CA LYS A 119 -10.36 -10.81 13.14
C LYS A 119 -10.04 -10.50 14.60
N LYS A 120 -8.95 -9.77 14.87
CA LYS A 120 -8.60 -9.31 16.23
C LYS A 120 -9.71 -8.42 16.81
N MET A 121 -10.17 -7.42 16.06
CA MET A 121 -11.28 -6.55 16.49
C MET A 121 -12.57 -7.33 16.79
N PHE A 122 -12.83 -8.42 16.07
CA PHE A 122 -13.98 -9.28 16.33
C PHE A 122 -13.81 -10.07 17.64
N ILE A 123 -12.62 -10.61 17.90
CA ILE A 123 -12.30 -11.31 19.16
C ILE A 123 -12.44 -10.35 20.35
N ASP A 124 -11.99 -9.12 20.19
CA ASP A 124 -12.05 -8.08 21.22
C ASP A 124 -13.47 -7.50 21.41
N GLY A 125 -14.44 -7.92 20.58
CA GLY A 125 -15.85 -7.54 20.67
C GLY A 125 -16.17 -6.17 20.03
N GLU A 126 -15.20 -5.52 19.41
CA GLU A 126 -15.34 -4.21 18.79
C GLU A 126 -15.84 -4.28 17.34
N ALA A 127 -15.58 -5.39 16.64
CA ALA A 127 -16.16 -5.68 15.33
C ALA A 127 -17.27 -6.74 15.43
N THR A 128 -18.25 -6.64 14.52
CA THR A 128 -19.36 -7.59 14.48
C THR A 128 -18.97 -8.85 13.70
N LYS A 129 -19.67 -9.96 13.97
CA LYS A 129 -19.57 -11.18 13.15
C LYS A 129 -19.82 -10.91 11.66
N ALA A 130 -20.71 -9.97 11.34
CA ALA A 130 -21.00 -9.58 9.97
C ALA A 130 -19.79 -8.92 9.29
N HIS A 131 -19.09 -8.01 9.98
CA HIS A 131 -17.87 -7.39 9.44
C HIS A 131 -16.79 -8.42 9.13
N TYR A 132 -16.56 -9.36 10.05
CA TYR A 132 -15.55 -10.41 9.83
C TYR A 132 -15.95 -11.36 8.69
N ALA A 133 -17.21 -11.80 8.63
CA ALA A 133 -17.70 -12.64 7.54
C ALA A 133 -17.62 -11.94 6.18
N GLU A 134 -17.91 -10.64 6.14
CA GLU A 134 -17.79 -9.84 4.92
C GLU A 134 -16.32 -9.68 4.49
N ALA A 135 -15.41 -9.39 5.42
CA ALA A 135 -13.99 -9.30 5.12
C ALA A 135 -13.42 -10.62 4.59
N LEU A 136 -13.79 -11.75 5.19
CA LEU A 136 -13.41 -13.09 4.73
C LEU A 136 -13.90 -13.37 3.30
N ARG A 137 -15.16 -13.07 3.00
CA ARG A 137 -15.72 -13.25 1.65
C ARG A 137 -14.99 -12.38 0.64
N GLY A 138 -14.85 -11.09 0.93
CA GLY A 138 -14.17 -10.16 0.04
C GLY A 138 -12.72 -10.53 -0.25
N TYR A 139 -11.99 -11.02 0.76
CA TYR A 139 -10.65 -11.55 0.56
C TYR A 139 -10.63 -12.81 -0.31
N GLY A 140 -11.59 -13.73 -0.08
CA GLY A 140 -11.76 -14.93 -0.90
C GLY A 140 -12.01 -14.60 -2.38
N ASP A 141 -12.90 -13.65 -2.65
CA ASP A 141 -13.22 -13.19 -4.01
C ASP A 141 -11.97 -12.63 -4.71
N ALA A 142 -11.16 -11.83 -4.01
CA ALA A 142 -9.92 -11.26 -4.55
C ALA A 142 -8.86 -12.34 -4.91
N VAL A 143 -8.73 -13.36 -4.07
CA VAL A 143 -7.82 -14.49 -4.30
C VAL A 143 -8.29 -15.33 -5.49
N GLU A 144 -9.60 -15.58 -5.60
CA GLU A 144 -10.19 -16.32 -6.71
C GLU A 144 -10.01 -15.59 -8.04
N GLU A 145 -10.29 -14.29 -8.09
CA GLU A 145 -10.10 -13.46 -9.28
C GLU A 145 -8.63 -13.48 -9.77
N THR A 146 -7.69 -13.31 -8.84
CA THR A 146 -6.25 -13.35 -9.14
C THR A 146 -5.85 -14.71 -9.73
N THR A 147 -6.34 -15.80 -9.14
CA THR A 147 -6.08 -17.17 -9.60
C THR A 147 -6.69 -17.41 -10.99
N SER A 148 -7.88 -16.88 -11.24
CA SER A 148 -8.56 -16.98 -12.54
C SER A 148 -7.77 -16.28 -13.64
N HIS A 149 -7.33 -15.04 -13.43
CA HIS A 149 -6.54 -14.29 -14.41
C HIS A 149 -5.21 -14.96 -14.73
N GLN A 150 -4.50 -15.47 -13.71
CA GLN A 150 -3.26 -16.22 -13.93
C GLN A 150 -3.51 -17.50 -14.75
N ARG A 151 -4.61 -18.22 -14.46
CA ARG A 151 -5.02 -19.41 -15.23
C ARG A 151 -5.34 -19.06 -16.69
N GLU A 152 -6.05 -17.96 -16.96
CA GLU A 152 -6.35 -17.52 -18.32
C GLU A 152 -5.10 -17.09 -19.09
N LYS A 153 -4.21 -16.31 -18.46
CA LYS A 153 -2.92 -15.94 -19.04
C LYS A 153 -2.06 -17.15 -19.37
N ALA A 154 -1.99 -18.14 -18.48
CA ALA A 154 -1.25 -19.37 -18.72
C ALA A 154 -1.79 -20.13 -19.94
N LYS A 155 -3.13 -20.24 -20.08
CA LYS A 155 -3.76 -20.85 -21.27
C LYS A 155 -3.41 -20.12 -22.57
N ARG A 156 -3.36 -18.78 -22.56
CA ARG A 156 -3.02 -17.97 -23.74
C ARG A 156 -1.54 -18.05 -24.13
N LEU A 157 -0.65 -18.39 -23.20
CA LEU A 157 0.79 -18.55 -23.45
C LEU A 157 1.16 -19.97 -23.91
N CYS A 158 0.25 -20.93 -23.82
CA CYS A 158 0.45 -22.34 -24.22
C CYS A 158 -0.13 -22.67 -25.61
N VAL A 159 -0.45 -21.67 -26.43
CA VAL A 159 -0.91 -21.79 -27.82
C VAL A 159 0.07 -21.04 -28.72
#